data_AF-A0A9D8BX60-F1
#
_entry.id   AF-A0A9D8BX60-F1
#
_cell.length_a   1.000
_cell.length_b   1.000
_cell.length_c   1.000
_cell.angle_alpha   90.00
_cell.angle_beta   90.00
_cell.angle_gamma   90.00
#
_symmetry.space_group_name_H-M   'P 1'
#
loop_
_entity.id
_entity.type
_entity.pdbx_description
1 polymer ?
#
loop_
_entity_poly.entity_id
_entity_poly.type
_entity_poly.pdbx_seq_one_letter_code
_entity_poly.pdbx_strand_id
1 'polypeptide(L)'
;MSLGHRAISLKVSEASGVNGFVQPGHRVDVIAYLPGSASAGLAGLSTHSPAKTRSLIQDVLVLAVDREAQNDQGRPRASSIVTLEIKAEDQERFEHARQLGAMSLSLRADGDSRLLQSSGQSSASLWANDKPSKSASRLDAAKHPGAFEMTTRAARVSKPASPAQAQPFERREPAPQSCVEVIDGLKLRQECLP
;
A
#
# COMPACT_ATOMS: atom_id res chain seq x y z
N MET A 1 -21.91 -1.28 10.71
CA MET A 1 -20.72 -0.42 10.59
C MET A 1 -20.48 0.26 11.91
N SER A 2 -19.24 0.22 12.36
CA SER A 2 -18.78 0.76 13.63
C SER A 2 -18.26 2.19 13.47
N LEU A 3 -18.26 2.97 14.56
CA LEU A 3 -17.67 4.31 14.57
C LEU A 3 -16.19 4.25 14.22
N GLY A 4 -15.73 5.16 13.34
CA GLY A 4 -14.34 5.18 12.86
C GLY A 4 -14.04 4.25 11.68
N HIS A 5 -15.03 3.48 11.20
CA HIS A 5 -14.91 2.63 10.03
C HIS A 5 -15.59 3.24 8.79
N ARG A 6 -15.19 2.78 7.61
CA ARG A 6 -15.69 3.19 6.30
C ARG A 6 -15.98 1.97 5.43
N ALA A 7 -17.04 2.09 4.63
CA ALA A 7 -17.42 1.06 3.67
C ALA A 7 -16.73 1.35 2.34
N ILE A 8 -16.00 0.38 1.81
CA ILE A 8 -15.35 0.50 0.50
C ILE A 8 -15.69 -0.72 -0.35
N SER A 9 -16.07 -0.46 -1.61
CA SER A 9 -16.35 -1.51 -2.58
C SER A 9 -15.11 -1.87 -3.39
N LEU A 10 -14.86 -3.17 -3.52
CA LEU A 10 -13.79 -3.76 -4.31
C LEU A 10 -14.39 -4.67 -5.38
N LYS A 11 -14.09 -4.39 -6.65
CA LYS A 11 -14.41 -5.30 -7.76
C LYS A 11 -13.39 -6.44 -7.76
N VAL A 12 -13.88 -7.67 -7.68
CA VAL A 12 -13.07 -8.90 -7.73
C VAL A 12 -13.42 -9.71 -8.97
N SER A 13 -12.40 -10.34 -9.56
CA SER A 13 -12.58 -11.23 -10.71
C SER A 13 -12.95 -12.64 -10.26
N GLU A 14 -13.74 -13.34 -11.08
CA GLU A 14 -14.09 -14.75 -10.84
C GLU A 14 -12.85 -15.66 -10.69
N ALA A 15 -11.80 -15.39 -11.46
CA ALA A 15 -10.55 -16.14 -11.42
C ALA A 15 -9.80 -16.06 -10.08
N SER A 16 -10.18 -15.12 -9.20
CA SER A 16 -9.54 -14.96 -7.89
C SER A 16 -9.93 -16.06 -6.88
N GLY A 17 -10.82 -17.00 -7.23
CA GLY A 17 -11.19 -18.15 -6.39
C GLY A 17 -12.09 -17.83 -5.19
N VAL A 18 -12.35 -16.55 -4.93
CA VAL A 18 -13.22 -16.07 -3.83
C VAL A 18 -14.67 -15.90 -4.27
N ASN A 19 -14.91 -15.86 -5.59
CA ASN A 19 -16.25 -15.69 -6.15
C ASN A 19 -17.12 -16.91 -5.78
N GLY A 20 -18.18 -16.67 -5.02
CA GLY A 20 -19.13 -17.70 -4.58
C GLY A 20 -19.03 -18.07 -3.10
N PHE A 21 -17.86 -17.93 -2.46
CA PHE A 21 -17.66 -18.35 -1.06
C PHE A 21 -17.70 -17.21 -0.05
N VAL A 22 -17.40 -15.98 -0.48
CA VAL A 22 -17.58 -14.79 0.35
C VAL A 22 -19.06 -14.48 0.52
N GLN A 23 -19.49 -14.29 1.76
CA GLN A 23 -20.84 -13.88 2.14
C GLN A 23 -20.77 -12.68 3.10
N PRO A 24 -21.83 -11.86 3.18
CA PRO A 24 -21.94 -10.84 4.22
C PRO A 24 -21.75 -11.44 5.61
N GLY A 25 -20.97 -10.79 6.46
CA GLY A 25 -20.58 -11.29 7.78
C GLY A 25 -19.27 -12.07 7.82
N HIS A 26 -18.76 -12.55 6.68
CA HIS A 26 -17.44 -13.20 6.62
C HIS A 26 -16.31 -12.21 6.83
N ARG A 27 -15.15 -12.73 7.23
CA ARG A 27 -13.90 -11.97 7.37
C ARG A 27 -12.92 -12.33 6.26
N VAL A 28 -12.25 -11.33 5.72
CA VAL A 28 -11.28 -11.48 4.62
C VAL A 28 -10.01 -10.70 4.90
N ASP A 29 -8.91 -11.13 4.28
CA ASP A 29 -7.71 -10.32 4.11
C ASP A 29 -7.68 -9.75 2.69
N VAL A 30 -7.24 -8.49 2.56
CA VAL A 30 -7.02 -7.83 1.27
C VAL A 30 -5.57 -8.02 0.89
N ILE A 31 -5.30 -8.77 -0.18
CA ILE A 31 -3.97 -8.99 -0.71
C ILE A 31 -3.74 -8.03 -1.87
N ALA A 32 -2.60 -7.33 -1.86
CA ALA A 32 -2.22 -6.40 -2.92
C ALA A 32 -0.92 -6.86 -3.59
N TYR A 33 -0.92 -6.85 -4.91
CA TYR A 33 0.29 -6.88 -5.73
C TYR A 33 0.74 -5.45 -6.01
N LEU A 34 1.93 -5.10 -5.53
CA LEU A 34 2.55 -3.81 -5.74
C LEU A 34 3.64 -3.99 -6.81
N PRO A 35 3.53 -3.33 -7.98
CA PRO A 35 4.55 -3.42 -9.00
C PRO A 35 5.87 -2.83 -8.49
N GLY A 36 6.97 -3.32 -9.04
CA GLY A 36 8.28 -2.75 -8.76
C GLY A 36 8.40 -1.35 -9.36
N SER A 37 9.27 -0.54 -8.76
CA SER A 37 9.62 0.77 -9.31
C SER A 37 11.13 0.84 -9.45
N ALA A 38 11.58 1.29 -10.62
CA ALA A 38 12.96 1.68 -10.84
C ALA A 38 13.02 3.20 -10.78
N SER A 39 13.72 3.74 -9.79
CA SER A 39 14.07 5.16 -9.77
C SER A 39 15.55 5.32 -10.09
N ALA A 40 15.85 6.16 -11.07
CA ALA A 40 17.21 6.61 -11.33
C ALA A 40 17.57 7.65 -10.26
N GLY A 41 18.50 7.30 -9.37
CA GLY A 41 19.04 8.25 -8.38
C GLY A 41 20.05 9.21 -8.99
N LEU A 42 20.24 10.36 -8.33
CA LEU A 42 21.37 11.26 -8.60
C LEU A 42 22.67 10.46 -8.31
N ALA A 43 23.56 10.35 -9.30
CA ALA A 43 24.79 9.55 -9.30
C ALA A 43 24.71 8.09 -9.82
N GLY A 44 23.69 7.71 -10.60
CA GLY A 44 23.70 6.44 -11.35
C GLY A 44 23.47 5.18 -10.49
N LEU A 45 23.18 5.33 -9.19
CA LEU A 45 22.60 4.26 -8.40
C LEU A 45 21.11 4.17 -8.69
N SER A 46 20.72 3.18 -9.49
CA SER A 46 19.31 2.85 -9.69
C SER A 46 18.79 2.06 -8.50
N THR A 47 18.04 2.71 -7.61
CA THR A 47 17.30 2.00 -6.55
C THR A 47 16.10 1.31 -7.17
N HIS A 48 16.19 -0.02 -7.28
CA HIS A 48 15.10 -0.85 -7.76
C HIS A 48 14.33 -1.40 -6.57
N SER A 49 13.07 -0.99 -6.43
CA SER A 49 12.12 -1.68 -5.57
C SER A 49 11.52 -2.85 -6.35
N PRO A 50 11.74 -4.12 -5.95
CA PRO A 50 11.14 -5.25 -6.65
C PRO A 50 9.63 -5.25 -6.46
N ALA A 51 8.91 -5.83 -7.42
CA ALA A 51 7.49 -6.11 -7.25
C ALA A 51 7.26 -7.04 -6.05
N LYS A 52 6.21 -6.78 -5.28
CA LYS A 52 5.90 -7.51 -4.05
C LYS A 52 4.40 -7.76 -3.90
N THR A 53 4.04 -8.95 -3.45
CA THR A 53 2.68 -9.29 -3.03
C THR A 53 2.64 -9.41 -1.51
N ARG A 54 1.69 -8.72 -0.86
CA ARG A 54 1.48 -8.84 0.59
C ARG A 54 0.04 -8.55 0.99
N SER A 55 -0.32 -8.97 2.20
CA SER A 55 -1.56 -8.51 2.81
C SER A 55 -1.48 -7.01 3.13
N LEU A 56 -2.44 -6.26 2.63
CA LEU A 56 -2.57 -4.82 2.81
C LEU A 56 -3.31 -4.51 4.11
N ILE A 57 -4.48 -5.13 4.27
CA ILE A 57 -5.36 -5.01 5.43
C ILE A 57 -5.82 -6.43 5.76
N GLN A 58 -5.75 -6.79 7.04
CA GLN A 58 -6.15 -8.10 7.54
C GLN A 58 -7.40 -7.98 8.39
N ASP A 59 -8.15 -9.07 8.49
CA ASP A 59 -9.32 -9.19 9.35
C ASP A 59 -10.43 -8.17 9.06
N VAL A 60 -10.82 -8.06 7.80
CA VAL A 60 -11.81 -7.09 7.31
C VAL A 60 -13.19 -7.75 7.21
N LEU A 61 -14.22 -7.12 7.75
CA LEU A 61 -15.59 -7.61 7.66
C LEU A 61 -16.18 -7.32 6.27
N VAL A 62 -16.85 -8.30 5.69
CA VAL A 62 -17.66 -8.13 4.49
C VAL A 62 -19.05 -7.64 4.88
N LEU A 63 -19.43 -6.47 4.38
CA LEU A 63 -20.74 -5.85 4.59
C LEU A 63 -21.77 -6.32 3.56
N ALA A 64 -21.36 -6.41 2.29
CA ALA A 64 -22.23 -6.77 1.20
C ALA A 64 -21.45 -7.43 0.06
N VAL A 65 -22.17 -8.23 -0.73
CA VAL A 65 -21.65 -8.85 -1.95
C VAL A 65 -22.68 -8.65 -3.03
N ASP A 66 -22.31 -7.95 -4.08
CA ASP A 66 -23.11 -7.76 -5.27
C ASP A 66 -22.49 -8.56 -6.43
N ARG A 67 -23.30 -9.34 -7.12
CA ARG A 67 -22.88 -10.17 -8.24
C ARG A 67 -23.46 -9.57 -9.51
N GLU A 68 -22.58 -9.09 -10.37
CA GLU A 68 -22.98 -8.67 -11.71
C GLU A 68 -23.26 -9.95 -12.52
N ALA A 69 -24.53 -10.36 -12.54
CA ALA A 69 -24.99 -11.47 -13.36
C ALA A 69 -24.92 -11.06 -14.84
N GLN A 70 -24.33 -11.93 -15.66
CA GLN A 70 -24.19 -11.68 -17.07
C GLN A 70 -25.30 -12.37 -17.84
N ASN A 71 -26.01 -11.62 -18.70
CA ASN A 71 -26.94 -12.20 -19.66
C ASN A 71 -26.21 -12.90 -20.82
N ASP A 72 -26.84 -13.98 -21.30
CA ASP A 72 -26.44 -14.94 -22.34
C ASP A 72 -26.19 -14.36 -23.75
N GLN A 73 -25.39 -13.31 -23.90
CA GLN A 73 -25.05 -12.72 -25.21
C GLN A 73 -23.54 -12.54 -25.47
N GLY A 74 -22.72 -13.51 -25.06
CA GLY A 74 -21.44 -13.75 -25.74
C GLY A 74 -20.18 -13.10 -25.15
N ARG A 75 -20.12 -13.04 -23.81
CA ARG A 75 -18.96 -12.74 -22.93
C ARG A 75 -18.80 -11.28 -22.53
N PRO A 76 -19.20 -10.97 -21.30
CA PRO A 76 -18.15 -10.53 -20.36
C PRO A 76 -17.76 -11.63 -19.36
N ARG A 77 -16.84 -11.33 -18.42
CA ARG A 77 -16.51 -12.23 -17.30
C ARG A 77 -17.38 -11.86 -16.11
N ALA A 78 -17.98 -12.84 -15.44
CA ALA A 78 -18.70 -12.59 -14.19
C ALA A 78 -17.74 -11.90 -13.21
N SER A 79 -18.19 -10.81 -12.61
CA SER A 79 -17.41 -10.09 -11.60
C SER A 79 -18.30 -9.82 -10.41
N SER A 80 -17.70 -9.88 -9.23
CA SER A 80 -18.40 -9.55 -7.99
C SER A 80 -17.86 -8.25 -7.43
N ILE A 81 -18.72 -7.46 -6.81
CA ILE A 81 -18.36 -6.28 -6.04
C ILE A 81 -18.56 -6.65 -4.58
N VAL A 82 -17.50 -6.55 -3.79
CA VAL A 82 -17.53 -6.85 -2.35
C VAL A 82 -17.39 -5.53 -1.60
N THR A 83 -18.33 -5.22 -0.72
CA THR A 83 -18.26 -4.06 0.17
C THR A 83 -17.64 -4.48 1.49
N LEU A 84 -16.56 -3.81 1.87
CA LEU A 84 -15.71 -4.11 3.00
C LEU A 84 -15.82 -3.02 4.07
N GLU A 85 -15.78 -3.39 5.34
CA GLU A 85 -15.66 -2.46 6.47
C GLU A 85 -14.19 -2.31 6.87
N ILE A 86 -13.57 -1.20 6.48
CA ILE A 86 -12.18 -0.88 6.84
C ILE A 86 -12.12 0.27 7.84
N LYS A 87 -10.98 0.47 8.49
CA LYS A 87 -10.77 1.66 9.33
C LYS A 87 -10.56 2.90 8.46
N ALA A 88 -10.96 4.07 8.96
CA ALA A 88 -10.74 5.33 8.25
C ALA A 88 -9.26 5.61 7.93
N GLU A 89 -8.35 5.22 8.82
CA GLU A 89 -6.89 5.36 8.66
C GLU A 89 -6.31 4.49 7.52
N ASP A 90 -6.96 3.37 7.20
CA ASP A 90 -6.51 2.46 6.14
C ASP A 90 -7.03 2.85 4.75
N GLN A 91 -7.99 3.79 4.65
CA GLN A 91 -8.61 4.16 3.39
C GLN A 91 -7.60 4.67 2.36
N GLU A 92 -6.75 5.62 2.75
CA GLU A 92 -5.79 6.23 1.81
C GLU A 92 -4.81 5.19 1.28
N ARG A 93 -4.37 4.29 2.17
CA ARG A 93 -3.49 3.17 1.82
C ARG A 93 -4.18 2.18 0.87
N PHE A 94 -5.46 1.87 1.11
CA PHE A 94 -6.26 1.03 0.23
C PHE A 94 -6.40 1.64 -1.17
N GLU A 95 -6.76 2.91 -1.23
CA GLU A 95 -6.95 3.64 -2.49
C GLU A 95 -5.66 3.76 -3.28
N HIS A 96 -4.54 4.02 -2.61
CA HIS A 96 -3.24 4.05 -3.26
C HIS A 96 -2.84 2.67 -3.82
N ALA A 97 -3.03 1.60 -3.04
CA ALA A 97 -2.76 0.25 -3.52
C ALA A 97 -3.64 -0.13 -4.73
N ARG A 98 -4.90 0.31 -4.73
CA ARG A 98 -5.83 0.14 -5.85
C ARG A 98 -5.35 0.80 -7.14
N GLN A 99 -4.71 1.96 -7.04
CA GLN A 99 -4.14 2.64 -8.20
C GLN A 99 -2.86 1.96 -8.72
N LEU A 100 -2.05 1.39 -7.81
CA LEU A 100 -0.76 0.79 -8.16
C LEU A 100 -0.89 -0.56 -8.85
N GLY A 101 -1.87 -1.39 -8.47
CA GLY A 101 -1.88 -2.77 -8.97
C GLY A 101 -3.12 -3.57 -8.67
N ALA A 102 -3.00 -4.87 -8.90
CA ALA A 102 -4.09 -5.81 -8.70
C ALA A 102 -4.27 -6.14 -7.21
N MET A 103 -5.52 -6.27 -6.80
CA MET A 103 -5.89 -6.72 -5.47
C MET A 103 -6.76 -7.97 -5.55
N SER A 104 -6.62 -8.84 -4.57
CA SER A 104 -7.45 -10.03 -4.38
C SER A 104 -7.87 -10.14 -2.92
N LEU A 105 -8.86 -10.99 -2.67
CA LEU A 105 -9.31 -11.30 -1.32
C LEU A 105 -8.83 -12.69 -0.92
N SER A 106 -8.63 -12.90 0.37
CA SER A 106 -8.42 -14.21 0.96
C SER A 106 -9.43 -14.40 2.08
N LEU A 107 -10.24 -15.46 2.00
CA LEU A 107 -11.26 -15.74 3.00
C LEU A 107 -10.62 -16.30 4.28
N ARG A 108 -10.99 -15.75 5.43
CA ARG A 108 -10.53 -16.23 6.74
C ARG A 108 -11.49 -17.29 7.26
N ALA A 109 -10.96 -18.26 8.00
CA ALA A 109 -11.80 -19.20 8.72
C ALA A 109 -12.56 -18.50 9.85
N ASP A 110 -13.76 -18.98 10.17
CA ASP A 110 -14.55 -18.42 11.27
C ASP A 110 -13.79 -18.51 12.60
N GLY A 111 -13.76 -17.40 13.32
CA GLY A 111 -13.03 -17.29 14.58
C GLY A 111 -11.50 -17.15 14.46
N ASP A 112 -10.93 -17.15 13.26
CA ASP A 112 -9.50 -16.86 13.10
C ASP A 112 -9.26 -15.36 13.29
N SER A 113 -8.53 -14.97 14.33
CA SER A 113 -8.12 -13.58 14.59
C SER A 113 -6.62 -13.36 14.42
N ARG A 114 -5.89 -14.37 13.91
CA ARG A 114 -4.42 -14.31 13.83
C ARG A 114 -3.95 -13.36 12.74
N LEU A 115 -3.21 -12.33 13.13
CA LEU A 115 -2.60 -11.40 12.19
C LEU A 115 -1.23 -11.92 11.77
N LEU A 116 -1.02 -12.04 10.46
CA LEU A 116 0.25 -12.42 9.87
C LEU A 116 1.17 -11.21 9.75
N GLN A 117 2.34 -11.29 10.37
CA GLN A 117 3.44 -10.35 10.14
C GLN A 117 4.27 -10.87 8.97
N SER A 118 4.09 -10.27 7.79
CA SER A 118 4.79 -10.68 6.56
C SER A 118 5.38 -9.47 5.84
N SER A 119 6.63 -9.60 5.40
CA SER A 119 7.28 -8.64 4.50
C SER A 119 6.75 -8.70 3.06
N GLY A 120 5.87 -9.65 2.77
CA GLY A 120 5.44 -9.99 1.42
C GLY A 120 6.40 -10.93 0.71
N GLN A 121 5.96 -11.39 -0.45
CA GLN A 121 6.76 -12.22 -1.37
C GLN A 121 7.09 -11.39 -2.61
N SER A 122 8.34 -11.45 -3.04
CA SER A 122 8.77 -10.96 -4.35
C SER A 122 9.02 -12.14 -5.27
N SER A 123 9.16 -11.87 -6.56
CA SER A 123 9.59 -12.85 -7.54
C SER A 123 10.80 -13.64 -7.01
N ALA A 124 11.90 -12.96 -6.67
CA ALA A 124 13.09 -13.60 -6.12
C ALA A 124 12.85 -14.52 -4.90
N SER A 125 11.94 -14.17 -3.98
CA SER A 125 11.69 -15.00 -2.79
C SER A 125 10.80 -16.21 -3.05
N LEU A 126 10.00 -16.20 -4.12
CA LEU A 126 9.16 -17.35 -4.50
C LEU A 126 9.99 -18.56 -4.90
N TRP A 127 11.09 -18.35 -5.64
CA TRP A 127 11.97 -19.43 -6.11
C TRP A 127 13.19 -19.68 -5.21
N ALA A 128 13.43 -18.81 -4.23
CA ALA A 128 14.51 -19.01 -3.26
C ALA A 128 14.15 -20.01 -2.15
N ASN A 129 12.87 -20.39 -2.02
CA ASN A 129 12.29 -21.04 -0.84
C ASN A 129 12.15 -22.58 -0.93
N ASP A 130 13.15 -23.27 -1.49
CA ASP A 130 13.41 -24.68 -1.14
C ASP A 130 14.00 -24.83 0.29
N LYS A 131 14.09 -23.73 1.06
CA LYS A 131 14.51 -23.74 2.47
C LYS A 131 13.43 -23.09 3.34
N PRO A 132 12.90 -23.77 4.38
CA PRO A 132 11.81 -23.25 5.19
C PRO A 132 12.23 -21.98 5.93
N SER A 133 11.49 -20.90 5.68
CA SER A 133 11.62 -19.61 6.35
C SER A 133 11.40 -19.79 7.85
N LYS A 134 12.46 -19.55 8.65
CA LYS A 134 12.42 -19.51 10.13
C LYS A 134 11.74 -18.25 10.63
N SER A 135 10.45 -18.12 10.35
CA SER A 135 9.60 -17.04 10.87
C SER A 135 8.38 -17.63 11.55
N ALA A 136 8.62 -18.51 12.51
CA ALA A 136 7.64 -18.93 13.50
C ALA A 136 8.14 -18.51 14.89
N SER A 137 7.27 -17.77 15.59
CA SER A 137 7.20 -17.66 17.05
C SER A 137 8.26 -16.83 17.77
N ARG A 138 7.98 -15.52 17.88
CA ARG A 138 8.25 -14.77 19.12
C ARG A 138 6.95 -14.13 19.64
N LEU A 139 6.02 -14.98 20.05
CA LEU A 139 5.21 -14.80 21.25
C LEU A 139 5.60 -16.07 22.07
N ASP A 140 6.17 -16.02 23.27
CA ASP A 140 5.80 -15.23 24.44
C ASP A 140 7.03 -14.97 25.33
N ALA A 141 7.15 -13.74 25.83
CA ALA A 141 7.87 -13.45 27.07
C ALA A 141 7.19 -12.25 27.73
N ALA A 142 6.00 -12.50 28.29
CA ALA A 142 5.42 -11.62 29.28
C ALA A 142 6.39 -11.55 30.48
N LYS A 143 7.08 -10.41 30.62
CA LYS A 143 7.76 -10.04 31.86
C LYS A 143 7.34 -8.63 32.26
N HIS A 144 6.28 -8.57 33.07
CA HIS A 144 6.21 -7.56 34.12
C HIS A 144 7.01 -8.14 35.30
N PRO A 145 7.91 -7.36 35.92
CA PRO A 145 7.44 -6.41 36.92
C PRO A 145 8.22 -5.09 36.94
N GLY A 146 7.65 -4.08 37.58
CA GLY A 146 8.46 -3.05 38.24
C GLY A 146 8.07 -1.62 37.89
N ALA A 147 7.19 -1.09 38.73
CA ALA A 147 7.26 0.24 39.34
C ALA A 147 7.59 1.46 38.45
N PHE A 148 6.59 2.33 38.34
CA PHE A 148 6.75 3.77 38.34
C PHE A 148 7.88 4.23 39.27
N GLU A 149 8.89 4.89 38.71
CA GLU A 149 9.57 5.97 39.43
C GLU A 149 9.67 7.19 38.51
N MET A 150 8.80 8.16 38.80
CA MET A 150 8.97 9.54 38.37
C MET A 150 10.23 10.09 39.04
N THR A 151 11.27 10.35 38.26
CA THR A 151 12.27 11.35 38.66
C THR A 151 12.02 12.61 37.85
N THR A 152 11.36 13.55 38.52
CA THR A 152 11.38 14.96 38.16
C THR A 152 12.81 15.47 38.29
N ARG A 153 13.42 15.89 37.18
CA ARG A 153 14.63 16.72 37.26
C ARG A 153 14.35 18.07 36.63
N ALA A 154 14.44 19.06 37.50
CA ALA A 154 14.12 20.45 37.30
C ALA A 154 14.84 21.08 36.09
N ALA A 155 14.11 21.98 35.46
CA ALA A 155 14.53 22.89 34.42
C ALA A 155 15.89 23.56 34.71
N ARG A 156 16.76 23.60 33.69
CA ARG A 156 17.66 24.73 33.50
C ARG A 156 17.17 25.53 32.31
N VAL A 157 16.56 26.66 32.65
CA VAL A 157 16.29 27.78 31.77
C VAL A 157 17.63 28.38 31.33
N SER A 158 18.02 28.14 30.08
CA SER A 158 19.00 28.98 29.39
C SER A 158 18.26 30.06 28.61
N LYS A 159 18.60 31.31 28.94
CA LYS A 159 18.05 32.57 28.45
C LYS A 159 17.97 32.69 26.92
N PRO A 160 17.05 33.52 26.40
CA PRO A 160 16.82 33.70 24.97
C PRO A 160 17.93 34.54 24.32
N ALA A 161 18.45 34.04 23.19
CA ALA A 161 19.24 34.85 22.27
C ALA A 161 18.31 35.51 21.23
N SER A 162 18.50 36.81 21.09
CA SER A 162 17.80 37.79 20.24
C SER A 162 17.78 37.43 18.74
N PRO A 163 16.86 38.02 17.93
CA PRO A 163 16.51 37.56 16.61
C PRO A 163 17.47 38.09 15.55
N ALA A 164 17.93 37.20 14.66
CA ALA A 164 18.69 37.57 13.47
C ALA A 164 18.02 36.97 12.23
N GLN A 165 17.33 37.88 11.52
CA GLN A 165 17.29 37.99 10.06
C GLN A 165 16.44 36.99 9.27
N ALA A 166 15.28 37.51 8.85
CA ALA A 166 14.49 37.01 7.74
C ALA A 166 15.38 36.86 6.49
N GLN A 167 15.46 35.64 5.96
CA GLN A 167 16.06 35.40 4.65
C GLN A 167 15.10 35.90 3.56
N PRO A 168 15.59 36.65 2.55
CA PRO A 168 14.79 37.08 1.42
C PRO A 168 14.22 35.89 0.66
N PHE A 169 12.97 36.03 0.25
CA PHE A 169 12.26 35.15 -0.67
C PHE A 169 13.09 34.97 -1.95
N GLU A 170 13.84 33.87 -2.07
CA GLU A 170 14.49 33.50 -3.32
C GLU A 170 13.42 33.23 -4.37
N ARG A 171 13.57 33.91 -5.51
CA ARG A 171 12.71 33.77 -6.69
C ARG A 171 12.65 32.30 -7.10
N ARG A 172 11.43 31.79 -7.30
CA ARG A 172 11.19 30.54 -8.04
C ARG A 172 11.92 30.62 -9.39
N GLU A 173 12.87 29.72 -9.57
CA GLU A 173 13.46 29.38 -10.86
C GLU A 173 12.36 28.86 -11.80
N PRO A 174 12.28 29.32 -13.07
CA PRO A 174 11.30 28.79 -14.01
C PRO A 174 11.62 27.34 -14.37
N ALA A 175 10.58 26.52 -14.51
CA ALA A 175 10.68 25.10 -14.85
C ALA A 175 11.47 24.87 -16.15
N PRO A 176 12.21 23.76 -16.28
CA PRO A 176 12.95 23.47 -17.51
C PRO A 176 11.96 23.23 -18.66
N GLN A 177 12.05 24.06 -19.71
CA GLN A 177 11.30 23.87 -20.94
C GLN A 177 11.77 22.58 -21.61
N SER A 178 10.82 21.70 -21.96
CA SER A 178 11.08 20.45 -22.67
C SER A 178 11.39 20.75 -24.13
N CYS A 179 12.65 20.59 -24.53
CA CYS A 179 13.08 20.67 -25.92
C CYS A 179 13.09 19.27 -26.55
N VAL A 180 12.71 19.18 -27.82
CA VAL A 180 12.72 17.94 -28.60
C VAL A 180 13.68 18.12 -29.78
N GLU A 181 14.47 17.10 -30.07
CA GLU A 181 15.34 17.07 -31.25
C GLU A 181 14.56 16.61 -32.49
N VAL A 182 14.53 17.49 -33.50
CA VAL A 182 13.89 17.25 -34.79
C VAL A 182 14.98 17.08 -35.84
N ILE A 183 14.90 15.99 -36.60
CA ILE A 183 15.83 15.70 -37.69
C ILE A 183 15.19 16.21 -38.99
N ASP A 184 15.77 17.25 -39.57
CA ASP A 184 15.36 17.81 -40.87
C ASP A 184 16.39 17.43 -41.93
N GLY A 185 16.09 16.37 -42.68
CA GLY A 185 17.01 15.74 -43.63
C GLY A 185 18.22 15.11 -42.93
N LEU A 186 19.42 15.63 -43.21
CA LEU A 186 20.70 15.16 -42.62
C LEU A 186 21.19 16.05 -41.47
N LYS A 187 20.39 17.02 -41.01
CA LYS A 187 20.78 17.95 -39.94
C LYS A 187 19.84 17.85 -38.76
N LEU A 188 20.43 17.75 -37.56
CA LEU A 188 19.71 17.73 -36.29
C LEU A 188 19.45 19.18 -35.83
N ARG A 189 18.22 19.51 -35.44
CA ARG A 189 17.85 20.80 -34.83
C ARG A 189 17.04 20.59 -33.56
N GLN A 190 17.23 21.45 -32.56
CA GLN A 190 16.47 21.43 -31.31
C GLN A 190 15.38 22.50 -31.35
N GLU A 191 14.13 22.09 -31.13
CA GLU A 191 13.01 23.00 -30.94
C GLU A 191 12.44 22.84 -29.53
N CYS A 192 12.27 23.95 -28.84
CA CYS A 192 11.68 24.01 -27.50
C CYS A 192 10.28 24.61 -27.62
N LEU A 193 9.27 23.90 -27.11
CA LEU A 193 7.92 24.42 -27.01
C LEU A 193 7.87 25.53 -25.94
N PRO A 194 7.18 26.65 -26.19
CA PRO A 194 7.14 27.80 -25.28
C PRO A 194 6.50 27.46 -23.93
#